data_AF-A0A963LXA0-F1
#
_entry.id   AF-A0A963LXA0-F1
#
_cell.length_a   1.000
_cell.length_b   1.000
_cell.length_c   1.000
_cell.angle_alpha   90.00
_cell.angle_beta   90.00
_cell.angle_gamma   90.00
#
_symmetry.space_group_name_H-M   'P 1'
#
loop_
_entity.id
_entity.type
_entity.pdbx_description
1 polymer ?
#
loop_
_entity_poly.entity_id
_entity_poly.type
_entity_poly.pdbx_seq_one_letter_code
_entity_poly.pdbx_strand_id
1 'polypeptide(L)'
;MSSTVPLACGALRCDISPQRGASIAGLWMDDVPVLRSTPGAALTDVRLSGCYPLVPFSNRIGHATLQWNGTSHPLVRNFAPEPHAIHGVGWQRPWQLLEAGETFALMSFEHRPDPSWPFAFDCSQAFRLAPDALELTLSGTNQSDQPAPFGLGWHPYFVKRPHGHLRFRAGGRWEMGADNLPTHHTPGTGLDAPTASLAIDHCYDGWHGEALLRDARMSVRITS
;
A
#
# COMPACT_ATOMS: atom_id res chain seq x y z
N MET A 1 19.76 10.16 -11.48
CA MET A 1 18.29 10.22 -11.55
C MET A 1 17.77 8.83 -11.22
N SER A 2 16.78 8.69 -10.34
CA SER A 2 16.18 7.36 -10.09
C SER A 2 15.34 6.99 -11.32
N SER A 3 15.74 5.97 -12.07
CA SER A 3 15.00 5.51 -13.25
C SER A 3 13.70 4.84 -12.82
N THR A 4 12.59 5.21 -13.47
CA THR A 4 11.32 4.51 -13.36
C THR A 4 11.20 3.43 -14.44
N VAL A 5 10.34 2.45 -14.19
CA VAL A 5 9.89 1.46 -15.18
C VAL A 5 8.50 1.88 -15.66
N PRO A 6 8.37 2.38 -16.90
CA PRO A 6 7.09 2.82 -17.44
C PRO A 6 6.30 1.63 -17.99
N LEU A 7 5.00 1.61 -17.72
CA LEU A 7 4.01 0.74 -18.35
C LEU A 7 2.96 1.60 -19.05
N ALA A 8 2.45 1.16 -20.20
CA ALA A 8 1.40 1.83 -20.94
C ALA A 8 0.47 0.82 -21.62
N CYS A 9 -0.84 1.05 -21.56
CA CYS A 9 -1.84 0.27 -22.27
C CYS A 9 -3.06 1.14 -22.56
N GLY A 10 -3.32 1.43 -23.84
CA GLY A 10 -4.40 2.35 -24.22
C GLY A 10 -4.21 3.74 -23.59
N ALA A 11 -5.21 4.21 -22.86
CA ALA A 11 -5.16 5.49 -22.16
C ALA A 11 -4.38 5.42 -20.83
N LEU A 12 -4.14 4.23 -20.28
CA LEU A 12 -3.47 4.10 -18.99
C LEU A 12 -1.94 4.14 -19.14
N ARG A 13 -1.30 4.88 -18.24
CA ARG A 13 0.15 4.88 -18.02
C ARG A 13 0.46 4.73 -16.53
N CYS A 14 1.43 3.89 -16.20
CA CYS A 14 1.90 3.69 -14.83
C CYS A 14 3.43 3.76 -14.78
N ASP A 15 3.99 4.55 -13.87
CA ASP A 15 5.44 4.59 -13.65
C ASP A 15 5.78 3.94 -12.32
N ILE A 16 6.68 2.95 -12.32
CA ILE A 16 7.10 2.22 -11.12
C ILE A 16 8.52 2.65 -10.73
N SER A 17 8.80 2.77 -9.43
CA SER A 17 10.11 3.16 -8.89
C SER A 17 10.74 2.00 -8.09
N PRO A 18 11.56 1.15 -8.72
CA PRO A 18 12.19 0.01 -8.04
C PRO A 18 12.97 0.40 -6.79
N GLN A 19 13.65 1.55 -6.84
CA GLN A 19 14.51 2.03 -5.75
C GLN A 19 13.75 2.53 -4.51
N ARG A 20 12.41 2.62 -4.57
CA ARG A 20 11.55 3.08 -3.48
C ARG A 20 10.43 2.10 -3.25
N GLY A 21 10.77 0.90 -2.80
CA GLY A 21 9.80 -0.13 -2.48
C GLY A 21 9.04 -0.68 -3.67
N ALA A 22 9.58 -0.56 -4.89
CA ALA A 22 8.81 -0.75 -6.12
C ALA A 22 7.48 0.02 -6.11
N SER A 23 7.45 1.24 -5.56
CA SER A 23 6.24 2.06 -5.50
C SER A 23 5.78 2.50 -6.89
N ILE A 24 4.48 2.71 -7.05
CA ILE A 24 3.91 3.41 -8.20
C ILE A 24 4.18 4.89 -8.01
N ALA A 25 5.11 5.46 -8.78
CA ALA A 25 5.39 6.89 -8.78
C ALA A 25 4.17 7.70 -9.26
N GLY A 26 3.43 7.17 -10.23
CA GLY A 26 2.15 7.71 -10.69
C GLY A 26 1.37 6.75 -11.58
N LEU A 27 0.06 6.99 -11.64
CA LEU A 27 -0.88 6.29 -12.51
C LEU A 27 -1.78 7.35 -13.15
N TRP A 28 -1.85 7.36 -14.48
CA TRP A 28 -2.63 8.32 -15.25
C TRP A 28 -3.55 7.59 -16.22
N MET A 29 -4.69 8.21 -16.51
CA MET A 29 -5.56 7.92 -17.64
C MET A 29 -5.53 9.15 -18.54
N ASP A 30 -4.94 9.03 -19.73
CA ASP A 30 -4.49 10.14 -20.57
C ASP A 30 -3.61 11.12 -19.78
N ASP A 31 -4.03 12.37 -19.64
CA ASP A 31 -3.37 13.40 -18.84
C ASP A 31 -3.89 13.48 -17.39
N VAL A 32 -4.92 12.68 -17.05
CA VAL A 32 -5.62 12.77 -15.76
C VAL A 32 -5.03 11.79 -14.74
N PRO A 33 -4.45 12.27 -13.61
CA PRO A 33 -3.81 11.40 -12.62
C PRO A 33 -4.85 10.59 -11.81
N VAL A 34 -4.88 9.27 -11.94
CA VAL A 34 -5.77 8.38 -11.16
C VAL A 34 -5.29 8.32 -9.70
N LEU A 35 -4.00 8.07 -9.51
CA LEU A 35 -3.30 8.18 -8.22
C LEU A 35 -2.57 9.52 -8.15
N ARG A 36 -2.22 9.95 -6.94
CA ARG A 36 -1.19 10.98 -6.75
C ARG A 36 0.02 10.57 -7.57
N SER A 37 0.48 11.49 -8.40
CA SER A 37 1.46 11.15 -9.42
C SER A 37 2.60 12.14 -9.37
N THR A 38 3.73 11.69 -8.83
CA THR A 38 4.97 12.46 -8.74
C THR A 38 5.92 11.94 -9.80
N PRO A 39 6.38 12.80 -10.74
CA PRO A 39 7.36 12.38 -11.74
C PRO A 39 8.56 11.69 -11.08
N GLY A 40 9.05 10.58 -11.65
CA GLY A 40 10.08 9.75 -11.02
C GLY A 40 11.35 10.51 -10.60
N ALA A 41 11.76 11.50 -11.38
CA ALA A 41 12.90 12.36 -11.06
C ALA A 41 12.69 13.24 -9.81
N ALA A 42 11.44 13.59 -9.50
CA ALA A 42 11.04 14.39 -8.34
C ALA A 42 10.62 13.54 -7.12
N LEU A 43 10.52 12.21 -7.28
CA LEU A 43 10.17 11.30 -6.20
C LEU A 43 11.37 11.14 -5.25
N THR A 44 11.46 11.98 -4.23
CA THR A 44 12.55 11.93 -3.24
C THR A 44 12.24 10.99 -2.08
N ASP A 45 10.95 10.82 -1.75
CA ASP A 45 10.45 10.01 -0.65
C ASP A 45 9.32 9.11 -1.16
N VAL A 46 9.26 7.85 -0.69
CA VAL A 46 8.22 6.89 -1.06
C VAL A 46 6.82 7.37 -0.66
N ARG A 47 6.68 8.20 0.37
CA ARG A 47 5.42 8.83 0.80
C ARG A 47 4.93 9.93 -0.13
N LEU A 48 5.66 10.25 -1.19
CA LEU A 48 5.21 11.11 -2.28
C LEU A 48 4.67 10.30 -3.46
N SER A 49 4.85 8.97 -3.47
CA SER A 49 4.38 8.08 -4.54
C SER A 49 2.85 7.97 -4.60
N GLY A 50 2.32 7.43 -5.69
CA GLY A 50 0.90 7.10 -5.83
C GLY A 50 0.48 5.86 -5.06
N CYS A 51 1.37 4.88 -4.89
CA CYS A 51 1.10 3.67 -4.11
C CYS A 51 2.40 2.97 -3.71
N TYR A 52 2.48 2.38 -2.53
CA TYR A 52 3.59 1.52 -2.12
C TYR A 52 3.09 0.22 -1.45
N PRO A 53 3.85 -0.89 -1.52
CA PRO A 53 3.49 -2.15 -0.88
C PRO A 53 3.62 -2.08 0.63
N LEU A 54 2.79 -2.85 1.33
CA LEU A 54 2.84 -3.07 2.77
C LEU A 54 3.25 -4.53 2.99
N VAL A 55 4.49 -4.77 3.42
CA VAL A 55 5.04 -6.11 3.66
C VAL A 55 6.19 -5.99 4.69
N PRO A 56 6.24 -6.86 5.72
CA PRO A 56 5.40 -8.05 5.95
C PRO A 56 4.19 -7.80 6.86
N PHE A 57 3.81 -6.54 7.11
CA PHE A 57 2.59 -6.21 7.82
C PHE A 57 2.04 -4.85 7.39
N SER A 58 0.75 -4.67 7.61
CA SER A 58 0.03 -3.42 7.37
C SER A 58 -0.18 -2.65 8.68
N ASN A 59 -0.31 -1.32 8.57
CA ASN A 59 -0.53 -0.43 9.71
C ASN A 59 0.53 -0.59 10.84
N ARG A 60 0.16 -0.34 12.09
CA ARG A 60 1.05 -0.18 13.24
C ARG A 60 1.19 -1.47 14.06
N ILE A 61 2.41 -1.71 14.56
CA ILE A 61 2.68 -2.61 15.69
C ILE A 61 2.97 -1.74 16.92
N GLY A 62 2.14 -1.93 17.95
CA GLY A 62 2.16 -1.17 19.20
C GLY A 62 3.55 -1.10 19.84
N HIS A 63 3.96 0.11 20.23
CA HIS A 63 5.27 0.44 20.80
C HIS A 63 6.51 -0.15 20.10
N ALA A 64 6.39 -0.52 18.82
CA ALA A 64 7.41 -1.25 18.06
C ALA A 64 7.84 -2.56 18.76
N THR A 65 6.90 -3.30 19.33
CA THR A 65 7.16 -4.61 19.94
C THR A 65 6.17 -5.64 19.40
N LEU A 66 6.67 -6.62 18.66
CA LEU A 66 5.90 -7.74 18.16
C LEU A 66 5.91 -8.88 19.19
N GLN A 67 4.72 -9.34 19.61
CA GLN A 67 4.57 -10.59 20.35
C GLN A 67 4.25 -11.71 19.37
N TRP A 68 5.12 -12.70 19.26
CA TRP A 68 4.91 -13.85 18.38
C TRP A 68 5.42 -15.14 19.00
N ASN A 69 4.59 -16.18 18.97
CA ASN A 69 4.92 -17.51 19.46
C ASN A 69 5.58 -17.51 20.87
N GLY A 70 5.02 -16.73 21.80
CA GLY A 70 5.53 -16.60 23.17
C GLY A 70 6.82 -15.77 23.31
N THR A 71 7.33 -15.18 22.23
CA THR A 71 8.55 -14.38 22.20
C THR A 71 8.24 -12.91 21.89
N SER A 72 8.91 -12.02 22.62
CA SER A 72 8.85 -10.58 22.40
C SER A 72 9.99 -10.15 21.47
N HIS A 73 9.65 -9.61 20.31
CA HIS A 73 10.59 -9.11 19.32
C HIS A 73 10.53 -7.56 19.27
N PRO A 74 11.57 -6.84 19.73
CA PRO A 74 11.64 -5.41 19.51
C PRO A 74 11.85 -5.11 18.02
N LEU A 75 11.15 -4.09 17.53
CA LEU A 75 11.20 -3.60 16.16
C LEU A 75 11.72 -2.16 16.13
N VAL A 76 12.13 -1.71 14.94
CA VAL A 76 12.51 -0.31 14.70
C VAL A 76 11.26 0.59 14.62
N ARG A 77 11.30 1.72 15.33
CA ARG A 77 10.38 2.84 15.13
C ARG A 77 10.74 3.58 13.86
N ASN A 78 10.13 3.17 12.76
CA ASN A 78 10.49 3.65 11.41
C ASN A 78 9.71 4.90 10.98
N PHE A 79 8.93 5.51 11.88
CA PHE A 79 8.09 6.66 11.58
C PHE A 79 8.04 7.66 12.74
N ALA A 80 9.02 8.56 12.79
CA ALA A 80 9.03 9.60 13.81
C ALA A 80 7.88 10.62 13.60
N PRO A 81 7.29 11.16 14.68
CA PRO A 81 7.63 10.94 16.10
C PRO A 81 6.86 9.77 16.74
N GLU A 82 6.14 8.94 15.97
CA GLU A 82 5.30 7.89 16.53
C GLU A 82 6.13 6.81 17.25
N PRO A 83 5.63 6.25 18.37
CA PRO A 83 6.36 5.22 19.12
C PRO A 83 6.23 3.82 18.50
N HIS A 84 5.58 3.69 17.34
CA HIS A 84 5.21 2.42 16.69
C HIS A 84 6.15 2.05 15.55
N ALA A 85 6.15 0.76 15.20
CA ALA A 85 6.61 0.32 13.89
C ALA A 85 5.43 0.35 12.92
N ILE A 86 5.62 0.75 11.66
CA ILE A 86 4.54 0.90 10.69
C ILE A 86 4.89 0.30 9.33
N HIS A 87 3.95 -0.41 8.71
CA HIS A 87 3.99 -0.84 7.29
C HIS A 87 5.10 -1.80 6.87
N GLY A 88 5.82 -2.39 7.83
CA GLY A 88 6.93 -3.28 7.55
C GLY A 88 8.10 -2.58 6.85
N VAL A 89 8.85 -3.35 6.06
CA VAL A 89 10.14 -2.95 5.50
C VAL A 89 10.12 -2.75 3.99
N GLY A 90 9.17 -3.37 3.28
CA GLY A 90 9.18 -3.43 1.82
C GLY A 90 9.14 -2.05 1.15
N TRP A 91 8.34 -1.12 1.69
CA TRP A 91 8.20 0.23 1.15
C TRP A 91 9.45 1.12 1.30
N GLN A 92 10.36 0.80 2.23
CA GLN A 92 11.54 1.62 2.53
C GLN A 92 12.81 1.11 1.84
N ARG A 93 12.73 0.02 1.08
CA ARG A 93 13.90 -0.67 0.53
C ARG A 93 13.83 -0.77 -0.98
N PRO A 94 14.97 -0.84 -1.70
CA PRO A 94 14.96 -1.07 -3.13
C PRO A 94 14.53 -2.51 -3.43
N TRP A 95 13.83 -2.66 -4.55
CA TRP A 95 13.44 -3.95 -5.12
C TRP A 95 14.23 -4.18 -6.40
N GLN A 96 14.46 -5.45 -6.73
CA GLN A 96 15.08 -5.84 -7.97
C GLN A 96 14.01 -6.00 -9.06
N LEU A 97 14.26 -5.43 -10.25
CA LEU A 97 13.46 -5.71 -11.43
C LEU A 97 13.85 -7.08 -12.00
N LEU A 98 12.91 -8.00 -12.10
CA LEU A 98 13.12 -9.32 -12.69
C LEU A 98 12.69 -9.37 -14.16
N GLU A 99 11.55 -8.76 -14.48
CA GLU A 99 10.99 -8.76 -15.83
C GLU A 99 10.21 -7.47 -16.09
N ALA A 100 10.30 -6.93 -17.30
CA ALA A 100 9.50 -5.78 -17.74
C ALA A 100 9.13 -5.93 -19.22
N GLY A 101 7.93 -5.47 -19.55
CA GLY A 101 7.43 -5.24 -20.90
C GLY A 101 6.56 -3.99 -20.94
N GLU A 102 5.87 -3.75 -22.05
CA GLU A 102 5.05 -2.54 -22.22
C GLU A 102 3.89 -2.46 -21.22
N THR A 103 3.29 -3.61 -20.87
CA THR A 103 2.09 -3.69 -20.03
C THR A 103 2.30 -4.49 -18.75
N PHE A 104 3.53 -4.89 -18.45
CA PHE A 104 3.83 -5.76 -17.31
C PHE A 104 5.19 -5.44 -16.67
N ALA A 105 5.28 -5.57 -15.35
CA ALA A 105 6.56 -5.63 -14.64
C ALA A 105 6.48 -6.60 -13.45
N LEU A 106 7.59 -7.30 -13.19
CA LEU A 106 7.78 -8.16 -12.02
C LEU A 106 8.99 -7.69 -11.21
N MET A 107 8.76 -7.45 -9.93
CA MET A 107 9.77 -7.03 -8.97
C MET A 107 9.95 -8.09 -7.89
N SER A 108 11.17 -8.26 -7.39
CA SER A 108 11.48 -9.10 -6.24
C SER A 108 12.16 -8.34 -5.12
N PHE A 109 11.95 -8.83 -3.91
CA PHE A 109 12.59 -8.35 -2.70
C PHE A 109 12.86 -9.52 -1.76
N GLU A 110 14.13 -9.77 -1.47
CA GLU A 110 14.58 -10.69 -0.42
C GLU A 110 14.85 -9.89 0.85
N HIS A 111 14.26 -10.33 1.96
CA HIS A 111 14.52 -9.79 3.28
C HIS A 111 15.22 -10.82 4.15
N ARG A 112 16.40 -10.44 4.65
CA ARG A 112 17.11 -11.16 5.71
C ARG A 112 16.80 -10.54 7.07
N PRO A 113 16.71 -11.34 8.15
CA PRO A 113 16.41 -10.84 9.48
C PRO A 113 17.30 -9.67 9.90
N ASP A 114 16.66 -8.61 10.38
CA ASP A 114 17.32 -7.44 10.95
C ASP A 114 16.43 -6.80 12.03
N PRO A 115 16.88 -5.73 12.72
CA PRO A 115 16.08 -5.11 13.78
C PRO A 115 14.71 -4.55 13.33
N SER A 116 14.49 -4.29 12.04
CA SER A 116 13.18 -3.85 11.55
C SER A 116 12.19 -5.00 11.41
N TRP A 117 12.69 -6.22 11.17
CA TRP A 117 11.86 -7.42 11.12
C TRP A 117 12.71 -8.70 11.31
N PRO A 118 12.35 -9.59 12.27
CA PRO A 118 13.23 -10.69 12.68
C PRO A 118 13.09 -11.98 11.85
N PHE A 119 12.15 -12.06 10.91
CA PHE A 119 11.89 -13.27 10.12
C PHE A 119 12.27 -13.08 8.65
N ALA A 120 12.94 -14.07 8.06
CA ALA A 120 13.35 -14.01 6.66
C ALA A 120 12.14 -14.24 5.73
N PHE A 121 12.09 -13.54 4.61
CA PHE A 121 11.08 -13.78 3.59
C PHE A 121 11.52 -13.34 2.21
N ASP A 122 10.95 -13.96 1.19
CA ASP A 122 10.96 -13.47 -0.18
C ASP A 122 9.60 -12.87 -0.52
N CYS A 123 9.60 -11.77 -1.26
CA CYS A 123 8.38 -11.13 -1.73
C CYS A 123 8.51 -10.76 -3.21
N SER A 124 7.41 -10.91 -3.95
CA SER A 124 7.31 -10.48 -5.33
C SER A 124 6.11 -9.56 -5.53
N GLN A 125 6.30 -8.55 -6.36
CA GLN A 125 5.27 -7.60 -6.75
C GLN A 125 5.13 -7.62 -8.28
N ALA A 126 3.95 -7.99 -8.76
CA ALA A 126 3.61 -8.00 -10.18
C ALA A 126 2.64 -6.86 -10.49
N PHE A 127 2.91 -6.16 -11.59
CA PHE A 127 2.06 -5.10 -12.13
C PHE A 127 1.60 -5.52 -13.51
N ARG A 128 0.30 -5.51 -13.76
CA ARG A 128 -0.25 -5.72 -15.10
C ARG A 128 -1.19 -4.60 -15.46
N LEU A 129 -0.92 -3.95 -16.57
CA LEU A 129 -1.73 -2.86 -17.10
C LEU A 129 -2.60 -3.38 -18.24
N ALA A 130 -3.91 -3.25 -18.09
CA ALA A 130 -4.90 -3.44 -19.14
C ALA A 130 -5.38 -2.06 -19.63
N PRO A 131 -6.18 -1.97 -20.71
CA PRO A 131 -6.65 -0.68 -21.23
C PRO A 131 -7.45 0.16 -20.22
N ASP A 132 -8.10 -0.48 -19.25
CA ASP A 132 -9.00 0.15 -18.26
C ASP A 132 -8.73 -0.28 -16.80
N ALA A 133 -7.66 -1.03 -16.55
CA ALA A 133 -7.33 -1.52 -15.21
C ALA A 133 -5.82 -1.61 -14.96
N LEU A 134 -5.44 -1.38 -13.71
CA LEU A 134 -4.15 -1.80 -13.16
C LEU A 134 -4.40 -2.93 -12.17
N GLU A 135 -3.83 -4.09 -12.46
CA GLU A 135 -3.84 -5.26 -11.58
C GLU A 135 -2.50 -5.31 -10.83
N LEU A 136 -2.58 -5.46 -9.51
CA LEU A 136 -1.43 -5.54 -8.62
C LEU A 136 -1.49 -6.87 -7.85
N THR A 137 -0.41 -7.64 -7.92
CA THR A 137 -0.28 -8.88 -7.13
C THR A 137 0.91 -8.76 -6.20
N LEU A 138 0.70 -9.03 -4.91
CA LEU A 138 1.76 -9.16 -3.92
C LEU A 138 1.77 -10.61 -3.44
N SER A 139 2.93 -11.25 -3.46
CA SER A 139 3.12 -12.61 -2.97
C SER A 139 4.32 -12.66 -2.03
N GLY A 140 4.24 -13.46 -0.97
CA GLY A 140 5.29 -13.62 0.01
C GLY A 140 5.50 -15.08 0.38
N THR A 141 6.76 -15.46 0.56
CA THR A 141 7.15 -16.79 1.05
C THR A 141 7.99 -16.60 2.31
N ASN A 142 7.56 -17.22 3.42
CA ASN A 142 8.37 -17.27 4.64
C ASN A 142 9.61 -18.13 4.38
N GLN A 143 10.79 -17.58 4.62
CA GLN A 143 12.10 -18.25 4.46
C GLN A 143 12.77 -18.54 5.81
N SER A 144 12.10 -18.25 6.92
CA SER A 144 12.56 -18.68 8.24
C SER A 144 12.33 -20.18 8.47
N ASP A 145 13.12 -20.75 9.36
CA ASP A 145 13.01 -22.13 9.88
C ASP A 145 11.80 -22.35 10.83
N GLN A 146 11.04 -21.28 11.10
CA GLN A 146 9.89 -21.25 11.98
C GLN A 146 8.73 -20.46 11.35
N PRO A 147 7.48 -20.70 11.79
CA PRO A 147 6.34 -19.87 11.39
C PRO A 147 6.57 -18.39 11.74
N ALA A 148 6.25 -17.49 10.82
CA ALA A 148 6.33 -16.04 10.99
C ALA A 148 4.95 -15.41 10.78
N PRO A 149 4.59 -14.34 11.51
CA PRO A 149 3.39 -13.58 11.21
C PRO A 149 3.59 -12.84 9.89
N PHE A 150 2.58 -12.83 9.01
CA PHE A 150 2.73 -12.22 7.70
C PHE A 150 1.42 -11.61 7.22
N GLY A 151 1.51 -10.41 6.67
CA GLY A 151 0.41 -9.65 6.10
C GLY A 151 0.88 -8.86 4.89
N LEU A 152 -0.01 -8.73 3.91
CA LEU A 152 0.24 -8.06 2.65
C LEU A 152 -0.80 -6.95 2.45
N GLY A 153 -0.38 -5.88 1.78
CA GLY A 153 -1.30 -4.80 1.45
C GLY A 153 -0.70 -3.76 0.51
N TRP A 154 -1.50 -2.76 0.20
CA TRP A 154 -1.15 -1.63 -0.64
C TRP A 154 -1.55 -0.35 0.05
N HIS A 155 -0.81 0.73 -0.21
CA HIS A 155 -1.14 2.06 0.29
C HIS A 155 -1.36 3.08 -0.85
N PRO A 156 -2.47 2.96 -1.61
CA PRO A 156 -2.76 3.88 -2.71
C PRO A 156 -3.23 5.26 -2.20
N TYR A 157 -2.73 6.32 -2.84
CA TYR A 157 -3.20 7.69 -2.67
C TYR A 157 -3.99 8.09 -3.92
N PHE A 158 -5.31 7.95 -3.88
CA PHE A 158 -6.16 8.46 -4.95
C PHE A 158 -6.24 9.99 -4.93
N VAL A 159 -6.39 10.60 -6.10
CA VAL A 159 -6.54 12.06 -6.19
C VAL A 159 -7.91 12.47 -5.64
N LYS A 160 -7.92 13.24 -4.55
CA LYS A 160 -9.14 13.82 -3.98
C LYS A 160 -9.59 15.03 -4.80
N ARG A 161 -10.51 14.84 -5.73
CA ARG A 161 -11.09 15.91 -6.57
C ARG A 161 -12.35 16.53 -5.94
N PRO A 162 -12.70 17.78 -6.33
CA PRO A 162 -13.98 18.37 -5.97
C PRO A 162 -15.15 17.46 -6.34
N HIS A 163 -16.18 17.45 -5.50
CA HIS A 163 -17.38 16.62 -5.67
C HIS A 163 -17.10 15.10 -5.75
N GLY A 164 -15.93 14.65 -5.28
CA GLY A 164 -15.63 13.23 -5.18
C GLY A 164 -16.55 12.52 -4.17
N HIS A 165 -16.88 11.27 -4.44
CA HIS A 165 -17.71 10.42 -3.60
C HIS A 165 -17.04 9.06 -3.41
N LEU A 166 -16.92 8.61 -2.16
CA LEU A 166 -16.41 7.29 -1.81
C LEU A 166 -17.55 6.42 -1.32
N ARG A 167 -17.63 5.20 -1.86
CA ARG A 167 -18.55 4.18 -1.40
C ARG A 167 -17.85 2.84 -1.23
N PHE A 168 -18.02 2.19 -0.09
CA PHE A 168 -17.66 0.78 0.12
C PHE A 168 -18.50 0.18 1.24
N ARG A 169 -18.54 -1.14 1.30
CA ARG A 169 -19.24 -1.88 2.36
C ARG A 169 -18.28 -2.62 3.26
N ALA A 170 -18.52 -2.53 4.57
CA ALA A 170 -17.75 -3.18 5.61
C ALA A 170 -18.68 -3.58 6.77
N GLY A 171 -18.27 -4.51 7.63
CA GLY A 171 -19.02 -4.96 8.81
C GLY A 171 -18.87 -4.03 10.01
N GLY A 172 -17.82 -3.23 10.04
CA GLY A 172 -17.59 -2.23 11.07
C GLY A 172 -16.25 -1.55 10.92
N ARG A 173 -15.88 -0.78 11.93
CA ARG A 173 -14.60 -0.08 12.01
C ARG A 173 -14.01 -0.17 13.40
N TRP A 174 -12.70 -0.11 13.46
CA TRP A 174 -11.97 0.02 14.72
C TRP A 174 -11.74 1.48 15.05
N GLU A 175 -12.24 1.92 16.21
CA GLU A 175 -11.94 3.23 16.77
C GLU A 175 -10.53 3.24 17.36
N MET A 176 -9.90 4.40 17.37
CA MET A 176 -8.50 4.54 17.77
C MET A 176 -8.31 5.40 19.00
N GLY A 177 -7.30 5.05 19.80
CA GLY A 177 -6.82 5.87 20.90
C GLY A 177 -6.01 7.07 20.42
N ALA A 178 -5.57 7.90 21.36
CA ALA A 178 -4.69 9.04 21.07
C ALA A 178 -3.31 8.62 20.51
N ASP A 179 -2.94 7.35 20.66
CA ASP A 179 -1.75 6.71 20.11
C ASP A 179 -1.99 6.06 18.73
N ASN A 180 -3.19 6.22 18.15
CA ASN A 180 -3.60 5.59 16.89
C ASN A 180 -3.60 4.06 16.91
N LEU A 181 -3.67 3.44 18.09
CA LEU A 181 -3.89 2.00 18.23
C LEU A 181 -5.40 1.69 18.37
N PRO A 182 -5.85 0.51 17.90
CA PRO A 182 -7.25 0.12 17.99
C PRO A 182 -7.68 -0.02 19.46
N THR A 183 -8.86 0.53 19.78
CA THR A 183 -9.43 0.49 21.14
C THR A 183 -10.64 -0.42 21.22
N HIS A 184 -11.62 -0.19 20.36
CA HIS A 184 -12.85 -0.99 20.31
C HIS A 184 -13.41 -1.00 18.89
N HIS A 185 -14.18 -2.05 18.61
CA HIS A 185 -14.90 -2.19 17.35
C HIS A 185 -16.27 -1.51 17.45
N THR A 186 -16.61 -0.75 16.41
CA THR A 186 -17.94 -0.17 16.21
C THR A 186 -18.57 -0.80 14.97
N PRO A 187 -19.69 -1.53 15.11
CA PRO A 187 -20.42 -2.08 13.98
C PRO A 187 -20.87 -0.99 12.99
N GLY A 188 -20.90 -1.33 11.70
CA GLY A 188 -21.24 -0.38 10.65
C GLY A 188 -21.51 -1.07 9.31
N THR A 189 -21.76 -0.28 8.27
CA THR A 189 -22.04 -0.79 6.91
C THR A 189 -21.06 -0.29 5.86
N GLY A 190 -19.93 0.29 6.30
CA GLY A 190 -18.94 0.96 5.45
C GLY A 190 -19.20 2.47 5.35
N LEU A 191 -18.86 3.06 4.20
CA LEU A 191 -19.05 4.49 3.92
C LEU A 191 -19.79 4.67 2.60
N ASP A 192 -20.64 5.68 2.54
CA ASP A 192 -21.21 6.22 1.29
C ASP A 192 -21.32 7.74 1.49
N ALA A 193 -20.23 8.46 1.17
CA ALA A 193 -20.12 9.87 1.51
C ALA A 193 -19.26 10.68 0.53
N PRO A 194 -19.48 12.00 0.42
CA PRO A 194 -18.57 12.90 -0.27
C PRO A 194 -17.18 12.86 0.36
N THR A 195 -16.14 12.75 -0.46
CA THR A 195 -14.75 12.72 0.01
C THR A 195 -14.34 14.01 0.73
N ALA A 196 -14.97 15.13 0.39
CA ALA A 196 -14.73 16.44 1.00
C ALA A 196 -14.99 16.43 2.52
N SER A 197 -16.01 15.71 2.98
CA SER A 197 -16.36 15.61 4.41
C SER A 197 -15.59 14.53 5.17
N LEU A 198 -14.76 13.73 4.50
CA LEU A 198 -14.03 12.65 5.13
C LEU A 198 -12.77 13.18 5.84
N ALA A 199 -12.73 12.96 7.15
CA ALA A 199 -11.53 12.99 7.99
C ALA A 199 -11.44 11.61 8.66
N ILE A 200 -10.85 10.64 7.95
CA ILE A 200 -10.79 9.24 8.38
C ILE A 200 -9.35 8.74 8.35
N ASP A 201 -8.98 7.99 9.39
CA ASP A 201 -7.75 7.18 9.46
C ASP A 201 -8.06 5.87 10.20
N HIS A 202 -9.11 5.15 9.79
CA HIS A 202 -9.62 3.99 10.54
C HIS A 202 -9.45 2.69 9.74
N CYS A 203 -9.28 1.58 10.46
CA CYS A 203 -9.38 0.24 9.87
C CYS A 203 -10.84 -0.20 9.83
N TYR A 204 -11.30 -0.67 8.66
CA TYR A 204 -12.60 -1.28 8.47
C TYR A 204 -12.42 -2.79 8.26
N ASP A 205 -13.21 -3.60 8.95
CA ASP A 205 -13.22 -5.06 8.79
C ASP A 205 -14.53 -5.55 8.15
N GLY A 206 -14.55 -6.83 7.77
CA GLY A 206 -15.67 -7.37 6.99
C GLY A 206 -15.87 -6.64 5.66
N TRP A 207 -14.80 -6.12 5.05
CA TRP A 207 -14.86 -5.45 3.75
C TRP A 207 -15.35 -6.43 2.68
N HIS A 208 -16.29 -5.99 1.84
CA HIS A 208 -16.91 -6.82 0.81
C HIS A 208 -16.07 -6.95 -0.47
N GLY A 209 -14.79 -6.54 -0.43
CA GLY A 209 -13.86 -6.63 -1.56
C GLY A 209 -14.09 -5.63 -2.68
N GLU A 210 -14.97 -4.61 -2.50
CA GLU A 210 -15.15 -3.53 -3.46
C GLU A 210 -15.18 -2.15 -2.78
N ALA A 211 -14.50 -1.18 -3.40
CA ALA A 211 -14.67 0.23 -3.14
C ALA A 211 -14.81 1.02 -4.45
N LEU A 212 -15.64 2.06 -4.43
CA LEU A 212 -15.95 2.89 -5.57
C LEU A 212 -15.66 4.35 -5.23
N LEU A 213 -14.74 4.95 -5.97
CA LEU A 213 -14.44 6.37 -5.92
C LEU A 213 -14.92 7.01 -7.23
N ARG A 214 -15.79 8.02 -7.15
CA ARG A 214 -16.31 8.73 -8.33
C ARG A 214 -16.17 10.22 -8.18
N ASP A 215 -15.85 10.89 -9.28
CA ASP A 215 -15.92 12.34 -9.42
C ASP A 215 -16.38 12.70 -10.84
N ALA A 216 -16.36 13.99 -11.21
CA ALA A 216 -16.80 14.45 -12.53
C ALA A 216 -15.86 14.03 -13.69
N ARG A 217 -14.63 13.59 -13.41
CA ARG A 217 -13.63 13.20 -14.40
C ARG A 217 -13.57 11.68 -14.59
N MET A 218 -13.72 10.90 -13.51
CA MET A 218 -13.56 9.45 -13.58
C MET A 218 -14.33 8.69 -12.49
N SER A 219 -14.52 7.39 -12.74
CA SER A 219 -14.99 6.41 -11.78
C SER A 219 -13.92 5.33 -11.61
N VAL A 220 -13.35 5.24 -10.41
CA VAL A 220 -12.35 4.23 -10.05
C VAL A 220 -13.02 3.18 -9.18
N ARG A 221 -12.95 1.93 -9.60
CA ARG A 221 -13.38 0.78 -8.81
C ARG A 221 -12.16 0.00 -8.36
N ILE A 222 -12.12 -0.34 -7.09
CA ILE A 222 -11.07 -1.13 -6.44
C ILE A 222 -11.69 -2.46 -6.08
N THR A 223 -11.04 -3.56 -6.44
CA THR A 223 -11.46 -4.93 -6.12
C THR A 223 -10.30 -5.74 -5.56
N SER A 224 -10.59 -6.69 -4.67
CA SER A 224 -9.63 -7.65 -4.13
C SER A 224 -10.18 -9.07 -4.16
#